data_AF-A0A7J4SRV6-F1
#
_entry.id   AF-A0A7J4SRV6-F1
#
_cell.length_a   1.000
_cell.length_b   1.000
_cell.length_c   1.000
_cell.angle_alpha   90.00
_cell.angle_beta   90.00
_cell.angle_gamma   90.00
#
_symmetry.space_group_name_H-M   'P 1'
#
loop_
_entity.id
_entity.type
_entity.pdbx_description
1 polymer ?
#
loop_
_entity_poly.entity_id
_entity_poly.type
_entity_poly.pdbx_seq_one_letter_code
_entity_poly.pdbx_strand_id
1 'polypeptide(L)'
;MVPSVGIDDIAIHIPRLYFDIKDFAEFRGADYGKLNRGLGLSAMAIPDVHEDTATMGANAVARVIDRNKIDPGKIGRIYLGTESALDGSKPTATYIMDMLEQRYAKKYGDDCFRNCDVVDMTFACIG
;
A
#
# COMPACT_ATOMS: atom_id res chain seq x y z
N MET A 1 10.69 -31.64 -8.24
CA MET A 1 10.93 -30.45 -9.08
C MET A 1 10.91 -29.25 -8.16
N VAL A 2 11.94 -28.40 -8.16
CA VAL A 2 11.94 -27.20 -7.30
C VAL A 2 10.98 -26.18 -7.92
N PRO A 3 10.03 -25.61 -7.18
CA PRO A 3 9.16 -24.56 -7.70
C PRO A 3 9.99 -23.36 -8.19
N SER A 4 9.59 -22.74 -9.30
CA SER A 4 10.12 -21.43 -9.67
C SER A 4 9.57 -20.39 -8.68
N VAL A 5 10.42 -19.49 -8.18
CA VAL A 5 10.07 -18.49 -7.17
C VAL A 5 10.37 -17.10 -7.72
N GLY A 6 9.41 -16.19 -7.60
CA GLY A 6 9.52 -14.82 -8.10
C GLY A 6 8.25 -14.00 -7.86
N ILE A 7 8.11 -12.93 -8.63
CA ILE A 7 6.92 -12.07 -8.59
C ILE A 7 5.92 -12.60 -9.62
N ASP A 8 4.78 -13.10 -9.15
CA ASP A 8 3.67 -13.51 -10.03
C ASP A 8 2.85 -12.32 -10.53
N ASP A 9 2.61 -11.31 -9.67
CA ASP A 9 1.78 -10.16 -10.01
C ASP A 9 2.11 -8.92 -9.12
N ILE A 10 1.79 -7.73 -9.63
CA ILE A 10 1.96 -6.43 -8.95
C ILE A 10 0.70 -5.57 -9.14
N ALA A 11 0.27 -4.90 -8.08
CA ALA A 11 -0.72 -3.82 -8.15
C ALA A 11 -0.23 -2.60 -7.37
N ILE A 12 -0.66 -1.41 -7.82
CA ILE A 12 -0.29 -0.13 -7.23
C ILE A 12 -1.57 0.58 -6.78
N HIS A 13 -1.51 1.26 -5.64
CA HIS A 13 -2.52 2.23 -5.21
C HIS A 13 -1.84 3.57 -4.93
N ILE A 14 -2.37 4.61 -5.56
CA ILE A 14 -1.94 6.00 -5.37
C ILE A 14 -3.21 6.79 -5.01
N PRO A 15 -3.15 7.67 -3.99
CA PRO A 15 -4.25 8.58 -3.67
C PRO A 15 -4.72 9.37 -4.88
N ARG A 16 -6.00 9.75 -4.89
CA ARG A 16 -6.58 10.49 -6.02
C ARG A 16 -6.34 11.99 -5.94
N LEU A 17 -6.15 12.53 -4.73
CA LEU A 17 -5.88 13.94 -4.54
C LEU A 17 -4.43 14.23 -4.87
N TYR A 18 -4.18 15.35 -5.54
CA TYR A 18 -2.83 15.80 -5.84
C TYR A 18 -2.76 17.32 -5.95
N PHE A 19 -1.56 17.87 -5.76
CA PHE A 19 -1.24 19.24 -6.17
C PHE A 19 -0.49 19.24 -7.49
N ASP A 20 -0.89 20.15 -8.40
CA ASP A 20 -0.04 20.52 -9.52
C ASP A 20 1.20 21.24 -8.97
N ILE A 21 2.40 20.87 -9.46
CA ILE A 21 3.65 21.44 -8.94
C ILE A 21 3.77 22.93 -9.26
N LYS A 22 3.11 23.42 -10.31
CA LYS A 22 3.04 24.85 -10.62
C LYS A 22 2.29 25.61 -9.53
N ASP A 23 1.09 25.14 -9.19
CA ASP A 23 0.26 25.77 -8.17
C ASP A 23 0.92 25.67 -6.79
N PHE A 24 1.55 24.53 -6.49
CA PHE A 24 2.33 24.35 -5.27
C PHE A 24 3.52 25.31 -5.19
N ALA A 25 4.24 25.52 -6.29
CA ALA A 25 5.37 26.45 -6.35
C ALA A 25 4.90 27.89 -6.11
N GLU A 26 3.83 28.32 -6.78
CA GLU A 26 3.24 29.65 -6.60
C GLU A 26 2.80 29.89 -5.16
N PHE A 27 2.05 28.93 -4.59
CA PHE A 27 1.59 29.00 -3.20
C PHE A 27 2.75 29.10 -2.20
N ARG A 28 3.86 28.40 -2.44
CA ARG A 28 5.04 28.39 -1.56
C ARG A 28 6.03 29.53 -1.85
N GLY A 29 5.79 30.36 -2.87
CA GLY A 29 6.76 31.36 -3.34
C GLY A 29 8.08 30.74 -3.82
N ALA A 30 8.02 29.50 -4.32
CA ALA A 30 9.18 28.73 -4.77
C ALA A 30 9.38 28.84 -6.29
N ASP A 31 10.62 28.60 -6.75
CA ASP A 31 10.93 28.55 -8.18
C ASP A 31 10.35 27.29 -8.82
N TYR A 32 9.35 27.47 -9.68
CA TYR A 32 8.72 26.38 -10.45
C TYR A 32 9.71 25.63 -11.33
N GLY A 33 10.65 26.31 -11.99
CA GLY A 33 11.67 25.68 -12.83
C GLY A 33 12.59 24.75 -12.05
N LYS A 34 12.93 25.11 -10.80
CA LYS A 34 13.68 24.24 -9.89
C LYS A 34 12.92 22.96 -9.54
N LEU A 35 11.63 23.04 -9.26
CA LEU A 35 10.82 21.87 -8.93
C LEU A 35 10.50 21.01 -10.15
N ASN A 36 10.07 21.64 -11.25
CA ASN A 36 9.64 20.93 -12.44
C ASN A 36 10.80 20.36 -13.26
N ARG A 37 11.82 21.17 -13.56
CA ARG A 37 12.97 20.72 -14.36
C ARG A 37 14.11 20.21 -13.51
N GLY A 38 14.37 20.86 -12.37
CA GLY A 38 15.47 20.47 -11.48
C GLY A 38 15.21 19.12 -10.77
N LEU A 39 13.98 18.89 -10.30
CA LEU A 39 13.59 17.63 -9.61
C LEU A 39 12.70 16.71 -10.46
N GLY A 40 12.22 17.15 -11.62
CA GLY A 40 11.36 16.34 -12.49
C GLY A 40 9.91 16.21 -12.00
N LEU A 41 9.45 17.09 -11.11
CA LEU A 41 8.13 16.97 -10.49
C LEU A 41 7.04 17.64 -11.35
N SER A 42 5.98 16.89 -11.68
CA SER A 42 4.78 17.41 -12.34
C SER A 42 3.59 17.53 -11.39
N ALA A 43 3.41 16.54 -10.51
CA ALA A 43 2.35 16.49 -9.51
C ALA A 43 2.84 15.81 -8.23
N MET A 44 2.20 16.10 -7.10
CA MET A 44 2.41 15.43 -5.83
C MET A 44 1.09 14.89 -5.30
N ALA A 45 0.95 13.56 -5.21
CA ALA A 45 -0.23 12.92 -4.64
C ALA A 45 -0.26 13.07 -3.11
N ILE A 46 -1.46 13.19 -2.54
CA ILE A 46 -1.69 13.37 -1.10
C ILE A 46 -2.85 12.47 -0.67
N PRO A 47 -2.72 11.73 0.44
CA PRO A 47 -3.85 10.98 1.01
C PRO A 47 -5.02 11.90 1.39
N ASP A 48 -6.25 11.47 1.13
CA ASP A 48 -7.45 12.08 1.73
C ASP A 48 -7.53 11.78 3.24
N VAL A 49 -8.45 12.41 3.96
CA VAL A 49 -8.61 12.30 5.43
C VAL A 49 -8.89 10.85 5.89
N HIS A 50 -9.33 10.01 4.96
CA HIS A 50 -9.65 8.60 5.18
C HIS A 50 -8.66 7.65 4.49
N GLU A 51 -7.52 8.16 4.02
CA GLU A 51 -6.44 7.38 3.42
C GLU A 51 -5.16 7.47 4.27
N ASP A 52 -4.49 6.33 4.42
CA ASP A 52 -3.27 6.13 5.17
C ASP A 52 -2.48 4.94 4.59
N THR A 53 -1.33 4.61 5.17
CA THR A 53 -0.50 3.49 4.72
C THR A 53 -1.27 2.16 4.67
N ALA A 54 -2.15 1.89 5.65
CA ALA A 54 -2.87 0.63 5.75
C ALA A 54 -3.97 0.52 4.68
N THR A 55 -4.79 1.57 4.51
CA THR A 55 -5.88 1.61 3.53
C THR A 55 -5.34 1.56 2.10
N MET A 56 -4.26 2.27 1.80
CA MET A 56 -3.58 2.18 0.49
C MET A 56 -3.02 0.77 0.25
N GLY A 57 -2.35 0.18 1.25
CA GLY A 57 -1.84 -1.19 1.19
C GLY A 57 -2.95 -2.22 0.95
N ALA A 58 -4.05 -2.14 1.71
CA ALA A 58 -5.21 -3.02 1.56
C ALA A 58 -5.85 -2.89 0.17
N ASN A 59 -5.98 -1.68 -0.38
CA ASN A 59 -6.50 -1.50 -1.73
C ASN A 59 -5.57 -2.09 -2.81
N ALA A 60 -4.25 -2.01 -2.64
CA ALA A 60 -3.31 -2.64 -3.56
C ALA A 60 -3.40 -4.17 -3.49
N VAL A 61 -3.42 -4.75 -2.29
CA VAL A 61 -3.54 -6.21 -2.08
C VAL A 61 -4.88 -6.73 -2.61
N ALA A 62 -5.99 -6.05 -2.31
CA ALA A 62 -7.32 -6.42 -2.79
C ALA A 62 -7.38 -6.50 -4.32
N ARG A 63 -6.69 -5.59 -5.04
CA ARG A 63 -6.61 -5.65 -6.51
C ARG A 63 -5.93 -6.92 -7.02
N VAL A 64 -4.84 -7.36 -6.38
CA VAL A 64 -4.16 -8.61 -6.75
C VAL A 64 -5.04 -9.82 -6.44
N ILE A 65 -5.66 -9.86 -5.25
CA ILE A 65 -6.55 -10.95 -4.86
C ILE A 65 -7.75 -11.06 -5.80
N ASP A 66 -8.43 -9.94 -6.07
CA ASP A 66 -9.62 -9.91 -6.91
C ASP A 66 -9.31 -10.27 -8.36
N ARG A 67 -8.24 -9.71 -8.94
CA ARG A 67 -7.83 -9.96 -10.33
C ARG A 67 -7.48 -11.43 -10.57
N ASN A 68 -6.75 -12.03 -9.64
CA ASN A 68 -6.27 -13.41 -9.77
C ASN A 68 -7.18 -14.45 -9.11
N LYS A 69 -8.28 -14.00 -8.47
CA LYS A 69 -9.22 -14.84 -7.71
C LYS A 69 -8.49 -15.69 -6.66
N ILE A 70 -7.50 -15.11 -6.00
CA ILE A 70 -6.70 -15.78 -4.97
C ILE A 70 -7.64 -16.13 -3.80
N ASP A 71 -7.45 -17.32 -3.26
CA ASP A 71 -8.08 -17.74 -2.01
C ASP A 71 -7.24 -17.20 -0.84
N PRO A 72 -7.77 -16.29 0.00
CA PRO A 72 -7.06 -15.75 1.15
C PRO A 72 -6.46 -16.81 2.07
N GLY A 73 -7.12 -17.97 2.22
CA GLY A 73 -6.63 -19.07 3.05
C GLY A 73 -5.34 -19.72 2.55
N LYS A 74 -4.90 -19.39 1.34
CA LYS A 74 -3.61 -19.83 0.76
C LYS A 74 -2.48 -18.82 0.94
N ILE A 75 -2.78 -17.62 1.43
CA ILE A 75 -1.77 -16.60 1.71
C ILE A 75 -1.14 -16.93 3.07
N GLY A 76 0.10 -17.41 3.06
CA GLY A 76 0.82 -17.76 4.29
C GLY A 76 1.50 -16.59 4.99
N ARG A 77 1.74 -15.48 4.27
CA ARG A 77 2.45 -14.34 4.85
C ARG A 77 2.21 -13.03 4.11
N ILE A 78 2.12 -11.94 4.87
CA ILE A 78 2.17 -10.55 4.38
C ILE A 78 3.36 -9.86 5.04
N TYR A 79 4.27 -9.35 4.21
CA TYR A 79 5.32 -8.44 4.62
C TYR A 79 4.95 -7.03 4.19
N LEU A 80 5.10 -6.06 5.07
CA LEU A 80 4.93 -4.65 4.74
C LEU A 80 6.22 -3.89 4.97
N GLY A 81 6.81 -3.41 3.88
CA GLY A 81 7.87 -2.41 3.94
C GLY A 81 7.31 -1.03 4.19
N THR A 82 7.62 -0.40 5.33
CA THR A 82 7.14 0.95 5.64
C THR A 82 8.01 1.71 6.64
N GLU A 83 8.13 3.04 6.42
CA GLU A 83 8.60 4.02 7.40
C GLU A 83 7.45 4.81 8.04
N SER A 84 6.22 4.59 7.56
CA SER A 84 5.01 5.28 7.97
C SER A 84 4.07 4.30 8.69
N ALA A 85 4.62 3.60 9.69
CA ALA A 85 3.86 2.66 10.51
C ALA A 85 2.82 3.40 11.36
N LEU A 86 1.64 2.80 11.52
CA LEU A 86 0.54 3.39 12.29
C LEU A 86 0.75 3.27 13.81
N ASP A 87 1.51 2.27 14.23
CA ASP A 87 1.77 1.96 15.63
C ASP A 87 3.21 1.44 15.81
N GLY A 88 3.82 1.68 16.97
CA GLY A 88 5.19 1.26 17.26
C GLY A 88 5.33 -0.18 17.74
N SER A 89 4.24 -0.85 18.09
CA SER A 89 4.20 -2.23 18.58
C SER A 89 3.39 -3.15 17.67
N LYS A 90 2.25 -2.67 17.16
CA LYS A 90 1.33 -3.42 16.31
C LYS A 90 1.68 -3.20 14.84
N PRO A 91 2.08 -4.25 14.09
CA PRO A 91 2.41 -4.12 12.68
C PRO A 91 1.24 -3.55 11.87
N THR A 92 1.53 -2.58 11.00
CA THR A 92 0.56 -1.96 10.10
C THR A 92 -0.07 -3.00 9.16
N ALA A 93 0.68 -4.05 8.81
CA ALA A 93 0.18 -5.21 8.07
C ALA A 93 -1.04 -5.91 8.75
N THR A 94 -1.18 -5.82 10.08
CA THR A 94 -2.35 -6.39 10.78
C THR A 94 -3.65 -5.65 10.43
N TYR A 95 -3.61 -4.33 10.25
CA TYR A 95 -4.78 -3.55 9.82
C TYR A 95 -5.14 -3.85 8.36
N ILE A 96 -4.12 -4.06 7.51
CA ILE A 96 -4.33 -4.51 6.12
C ILE A 96 -5.06 -5.85 6.10
N MET A 97 -4.57 -6.83 6.86
CA MET A 97 -5.16 -8.15 6.96
C MET A 97 -6.62 -8.09 7.46
N ASP A 98 -6.89 -7.32 8.52
CA ASP A 98 -8.24 -7.15 9.08
C ASP A 98 -9.23 -6.57 8.05
N MET A 99 -8.85 -5.52 7.31
CA MET A 99 -9.68 -4.96 6.24
C MET A 99 -9.96 -5.97 5.11
N LEU A 100 -8.96 -6.77 4.74
CA LEU A 100 -9.12 -7.81 3.73
C LEU A 100 -10.01 -8.96 4.23
N GLU A 101 -9.84 -9.37 5.48
CA GLU A 101 -10.67 -10.38 6.12
C GLU A 101 -12.13 -9.96 6.12
N GLN A 102 -12.44 -8.75 6.58
CA GLN A 102 -13.80 -8.19 6.52
C GLN A 102 -14.37 -8.14 5.10
N ARG A 103 -13.54 -7.79 4.10
CA ARG A 103 -13.94 -7.76 2.68
C ARG A 103 -14.29 -9.16 2.15
N TYR A 104 -13.53 -10.17 2.55
CA TYR A 104 -13.59 -11.51 1.96
C TYR A 104 -14.39 -12.53 2.80
N ALA A 105 -14.73 -12.20 4.04
CA ALA A 105 -15.43 -13.08 4.98
C ALA A 105 -16.71 -13.70 4.40
N LYS A 106 -17.52 -12.91 3.68
CA LYS A 106 -18.77 -13.41 3.06
C LYS A 106 -18.54 -14.53 2.04
N LYS A 107 -17.37 -14.58 1.42
CA LYS A 107 -17.05 -15.54 0.35
C LYS A 107 -16.18 -16.69 0.84
N TYR A 108 -15.26 -16.44 1.77
CA TYR A 108 -14.24 -17.40 2.20
C TYR A 108 -14.35 -17.78 3.69
N GLY A 109 -15.25 -17.18 4.46
CA GLY A 109 -15.46 -17.40 5.90
C GLY A 109 -14.78 -16.34 6.78
N ASP A 110 -15.26 -16.21 8.02
CA ASP A 110 -14.86 -15.16 8.97
C ASP A 110 -13.39 -15.21 9.43
N ASP A 111 -12.69 -16.32 9.15
CA ASP A 111 -11.30 -16.62 9.53
C ASP A 111 -10.40 -16.82 8.28
N CYS A 112 -10.72 -16.17 7.15
CA CYS A 112 -10.08 -16.47 5.86
C CYS A 112 -8.58 -16.13 5.80
N PHE A 113 -8.03 -15.39 6.78
CA PHE A 113 -6.59 -15.12 6.93
C PHE A 113 -5.95 -15.81 8.15
N ARG A 114 -6.64 -16.72 8.82
CA ARG A 114 -6.20 -17.32 10.10
C ARG A 114 -4.77 -17.89 10.13
N ASN A 115 -4.26 -18.39 9.00
CA ASN A 115 -2.92 -18.98 8.89
C ASN A 115 -1.91 -18.04 8.21
N CYS A 116 -2.20 -16.75 8.12
CA CYS A 116 -1.34 -15.74 7.52
C CYS A 116 -0.50 -15.06 8.59
N ASP A 117 0.83 -15.18 8.50
CA ASP A 117 1.75 -14.39 9.31
C ASP A 117 1.82 -12.95 8.79
N VAL A 118 1.95 -11.96 9.68
CA VAL A 118 2.03 -10.54 9.28
C VAL A 118 3.14 -9.83 10.05
N VAL A 119 3.98 -9.06 9.35
CA VAL A 119 5.07 -8.29 9.97
C VAL A 119 5.41 -7.06 9.13
N ASP A 120 5.82 -5.99 9.83
CA ASP A 120 6.36 -4.78 9.21
C ASP A 120 7.89 -4.85 9.17
N MET A 121 8.47 -4.32 8.10
CA MET A 121 9.90 -4.15 7.91
C MET A 121 10.18 -2.66 7.72
N THR A 122 11.16 -2.13 8.46
CA THR A 122 11.51 -0.71 8.42
C THR A 122 12.99 -0.56 8.16
N PHE A 123 13.34 -0.02 6.99
CA PHE A 123 14.70 0.39 6.67
C PHE A 123 14.69 1.47 5.58
N ALA A 124 14.37 2.71 5.96
CA ALA A 124 14.20 3.78 4.97
C ALA A 124 13.26 3.36 3.81
N CYS A 125 13.54 3.83 2.60
CA CYS A 125 12.86 3.42 1.36
C CYS A 125 13.16 1.98 0.89
N ILE A 126 13.92 1.16 1.64
CA ILE A 126 14.30 -0.21 1.25
C ILE A 126 13.41 -1.27 1.94
N GLY A 127 12.74 -0.88 3.03
CA GLY A 127 11.94 -1.77 3.88
C GLY A 127 10.97 -2.66 3.11
#